data_AF-A0A1K0J6W1-F1
#
_entry.id   AF-A0A1K0J6W1-F1
#
_cell.length_a   1.000
_cell.length_b   1.000
_cell.length_c   1.000
_cell.angle_alpha   90.00
_cell.angle_beta   90.00
_cell.angle_gamma   90.00
#
_symmetry.space_group_name_H-M   'P 1'
#
loop_
_entity.id
_entity.type
_entity.pdbx_description
1 polymer ?
#
loop_
_entity_poly.entity_id
_entity_poly.type
_entity_poly.pdbx_seq_one_letter_code
_entity_poly.pdbx_strand_id
1 'polypeptide(L)'
;MRIHLTNAGAITLREPADFKRLDVMVDPQPRERLEHAIARVGRREDERHVRLSPSVLRFLSGHAGDPEWEAGFSAMVGYAARHGWVDERGEIRAHVTLNEKDEVVSVDDFKAAMRALPAGISAVTTGSGDDVAGIIVSSLTSVSADPPMVGFFVQQTASARGPLLRAGRFVANVLGEEHGAVVSDFLKAPQGPARFAAGQWHEGGHGLPVLEDALASIECDIVCTEALGTHDLIVGKIRKTTCRQANPIINFNAATHRIAPARLQ
;
A
#
# COMPACT_ATOMS: atom_id res chain seq x y z
N MET A 1 -20.06 -8.54 18.18
CA MET A 1 -19.67 -7.65 17.07
C MET A 1 -18.53 -6.78 17.53
N ARG A 2 -17.45 -6.69 16.76
CA ARG A 2 -16.24 -5.97 17.16
C ARG A 2 -15.62 -5.23 15.99
N ILE A 3 -15.44 -3.92 16.11
CA ILE A 3 -14.59 -3.18 15.18
C ILE A 3 -13.14 -3.46 15.56
N HIS A 4 -12.29 -3.78 14.58
CA HIS A 4 -10.86 -3.88 14.77
C HIS A 4 -10.15 -2.77 14.00
N LEU A 5 -9.50 -1.86 14.73
CA LEU A 5 -8.68 -0.78 14.20
C LEU A 5 -7.21 -1.21 14.25
N THR A 6 -6.70 -1.68 13.11
CA THR A 6 -5.33 -2.19 13.05
C THR A 6 -4.30 -1.07 12.98
N ASN A 7 -3.08 -1.34 13.46
CA ASN A 7 -1.96 -0.39 13.32
C ASN A 7 -1.51 -0.24 11.86
N ALA A 8 -1.90 -1.16 10.97
CA ALA A 8 -1.70 -1.11 9.52
C ALA A 8 -2.71 -0.19 8.79
N GLY A 9 -3.71 0.36 9.48
CA GLY A 9 -4.71 1.27 8.92
C GLY A 9 -5.97 0.58 8.35
N ALA A 10 -6.05 -0.74 8.42
CA ALA A 10 -7.26 -1.49 8.10
C ALA A 10 -8.29 -1.38 9.22
N ILE A 11 -9.56 -1.27 8.82
CA ILE A 11 -10.73 -1.23 9.70
C ILE A 11 -11.63 -2.38 9.28
N THR A 12 -11.86 -3.32 10.19
CA THR A 12 -12.67 -4.52 9.91
C THR A 12 -13.74 -4.72 10.97
N LEU A 13 -14.90 -5.27 10.59
CA LEU A 13 -15.91 -5.73 11.54
C LEU A 13 -15.78 -7.24 11.70
N ARG A 14 -15.46 -7.68 12.92
CA ARG A 14 -15.40 -9.09 13.30
C ARG A 14 -16.71 -9.51 13.93
N GLU A 15 -17.14 -10.73 13.61
CA GLU A 15 -18.38 -11.34 14.11
C GLU A 15 -19.60 -10.40 13.91
N PRO A 16 -19.93 -10.06 12.65
CA PRO A 16 -20.94 -9.06 12.33
C PRO A 16 -22.36 -9.44 12.76
N ALA A 17 -22.64 -10.72 13.04
CA ALA A 17 -23.93 -11.21 13.52
C ALA A 17 -24.00 -11.39 15.05
N ASP A 18 -22.92 -11.13 15.79
CA ASP A 18 -22.94 -11.20 17.26
C ASP A 18 -23.46 -9.88 17.85
N PHE A 19 -24.77 -9.80 18.05
CA PHE A 19 -25.45 -8.61 18.59
C PHE A 19 -25.39 -8.48 20.12
N LYS A 20 -24.71 -9.40 20.83
CA LYS A 20 -24.65 -9.39 22.30
C LYS A 20 -23.57 -8.45 22.84
N ARG A 21 -22.62 -8.05 21.99
CA ARG A 21 -21.53 -7.13 22.34
C ARG A 21 -21.20 -6.22 21.18
N LEU A 22 -20.85 -4.97 21.51
CA LEU A 22 -20.28 -4.00 20.59
C LEU A 22 -19.07 -3.36 21.27
N ASP A 23 -17.88 -3.65 20.76
CA ASP A 23 -16.64 -3.10 21.25
C ASP A 23 -15.68 -2.75 20.10
N VAL A 24 -14.69 -1.92 20.40
CA VAL A 24 -13.63 -1.54 19.46
C VAL A 24 -12.31 -2.06 20.01
N MET A 25 -11.66 -2.92 19.24
CA MET A 25 -10.32 -3.40 19.52
C MET A 25 -9.31 -2.58 18.72
N VAL A 26 -8.24 -2.16 19.38
CA VAL A 26 -7.25 -1.23 18.82
C VAL A 26 -5.86 -1.81 18.99
N ASP A 27 -5.15 -2.00 17.89
CA ASP A 27 -3.73 -2.37 17.94
C ASP A 27 -2.89 -1.20 18.45
N PRO A 28 -1.75 -1.45 19.15
CA PRO A 28 -0.85 -0.41 19.63
C PRO A 28 -0.38 0.47 18.47
N GLN A 29 -0.66 1.77 18.54
CA GLN A 29 -0.34 2.72 17.49
C GLN A 29 -0.27 4.18 18.00
N PRO A 30 0.41 5.10 17.29
CA PRO A 30 0.45 6.51 17.67
C PRO A 30 -0.95 7.13 17.77
N ARG A 31 -1.14 8.05 18.72
CA ARG A 31 -2.43 8.70 18.98
C ARG A 31 -3.04 9.33 17.72
N GLU A 32 -2.23 10.01 16.91
CA GLU A 32 -2.69 10.66 15.67
C GLU A 32 -3.31 9.65 14.68
N ARG A 33 -2.67 8.49 14.47
CA ARG A 33 -3.19 7.43 13.61
C ARG A 33 -4.50 6.87 14.15
N LEU A 34 -4.57 6.67 15.47
CA LEU A 34 -5.78 6.19 16.12
C LEU A 34 -6.95 7.17 15.94
N GLU A 35 -6.72 8.48 16.13
CA GLU A 35 -7.78 9.48 15.91
C GLU A 35 -8.27 9.47 14.46
N HIS A 36 -7.38 9.36 13.48
CA HIS A 36 -7.76 9.25 12.07
C HIS A 36 -8.57 7.98 11.77
N ALA A 37 -8.19 6.84 12.37
CA ALA A 37 -8.93 5.59 12.24
C ALA A 37 -10.33 5.67 12.89
N ILE A 38 -10.44 6.28 14.09
CA ILE A 38 -11.72 6.48 14.78
C ILE A 38 -12.65 7.38 13.96
N ALA A 39 -12.13 8.45 13.36
CA ALA A 39 -12.91 9.38 12.53
C ALA A 39 -13.60 8.70 11.33
N ARG A 40 -13.10 7.55 10.88
CA ARG A 40 -13.69 6.76 9.79
C ARG A 40 -14.88 5.89 10.23
N VAL A 41 -15.02 5.63 11.53
CA VAL A 41 -16.10 4.80 12.10
C VAL A 41 -17.06 5.55 13.00
N GLY A 42 -16.68 6.77 13.41
CA GLY A 42 -17.49 7.66 14.24
C GLY A 42 -16.60 8.72 14.88
N ARG A 43 -16.63 8.83 16.22
CA ARG A 43 -15.85 9.84 16.96
C ARG A 43 -15.39 9.36 18.33
N ARG A 44 -14.33 10.00 18.84
CA ARG A 44 -13.88 9.82 20.23
C ARG A 44 -14.90 10.44 21.19
N GLU A 45 -15.27 9.71 22.24
CA GLU A 45 -16.05 10.26 23.36
C GLU A 45 -15.15 10.56 24.56
N ASP A 46 -14.36 9.57 24.98
CA ASP A 46 -13.43 9.68 26.09
C ASP A 46 -12.23 8.72 25.92
N GLU A 47 -11.41 8.51 26.96
CA GLU A 47 -10.24 7.64 26.88
C GLU A 47 -10.59 6.15 26.61
N ARG A 48 -11.77 5.69 27.03
CA ARG A 48 -12.19 4.28 26.94
C ARG A 48 -13.38 4.08 26.02
N HIS A 49 -13.96 5.13 25.45
CA HIS A 49 -15.16 5.03 24.63
C HIS A 49 -15.09 5.82 23.33
N VAL A 50 -15.71 5.24 22.32
CA VAL A 50 -16.01 5.88 21.04
C VAL A 50 -17.51 5.83 20.78
N ARG A 51 -17.98 6.78 19.98
CA ARG A 51 -19.34 6.79 19.43
C ARG A 51 -19.25 6.33 17.99
N LEU A 52 -19.96 5.26 17.66
CA LEU A 52 -19.91 4.61 16.36
C LEU A 52 -21.13 4.98 15.54
N SER A 53 -20.91 5.24 14.25
CA SER A 53 -21.98 5.48 13.29
C SER A 53 -22.67 4.16 12.92
N PRO A 54 -24.01 4.04 13.10
CA PRO A 54 -24.74 2.86 12.67
C PRO A 54 -24.61 2.58 11.18
N SER A 55 -24.53 3.63 10.35
CA SER A 55 -24.37 3.50 8.90
C SER A 55 -23.02 2.88 8.54
N VAL A 56 -21.96 3.23 9.27
CA VAL A 56 -20.63 2.61 9.07
C VAL A 56 -20.62 1.16 9.52
N LEU A 57 -21.29 0.82 10.63
CA LEU A 57 -21.42 -0.57 11.08
C LEU A 57 -22.15 -1.44 10.04
N ARG A 58 -23.25 -0.94 9.47
CA ARG A 58 -23.94 -1.62 8.36
C ARG A 58 -23.02 -1.83 7.17
N PHE A 59 -22.33 -0.78 6.75
CA PHE A 59 -21.39 -0.87 5.63
C PHE A 59 -20.29 -1.92 5.88
N LEU A 60 -19.63 -1.86 7.04
CA LEU A 60 -18.55 -2.78 7.39
C LEU A 60 -19.02 -4.22 7.61
N SER A 61 -20.30 -4.43 7.91
CA SER A 61 -20.85 -5.78 8.11
C SER A 61 -20.92 -6.60 6.82
N GLY A 62 -21.06 -5.95 5.66
CA GLY A 62 -21.39 -6.63 4.40
C GLY A 62 -22.81 -7.22 4.35
N HIS A 63 -23.64 -7.03 5.38
CA HIS A 63 -25.01 -7.56 5.49
C HIS A 63 -26.09 -6.47 5.38
N ALA A 64 -25.73 -5.26 4.96
CA ALA A 64 -26.71 -4.19 4.80
C ALA A 64 -27.83 -4.60 3.84
N GLY A 65 -29.08 -4.51 4.30
CA GLY A 65 -30.26 -4.91 3.53
C GLY A 65 -30.69 -6.38 3.68
N ASP A 66 -29.93 -7.21 4.41
CA ASP A 66 -30.40 -8.53 4.85
C ASP A 66 -31.48 -8.35 5.95
N PRO A 67 -32.73 -8.83 5.75
CA PRO A 67 -33.81 -8.61 6.71
C PRO A 67 -33.57 -9.21 8.09
N GLU A 68 -32.94 -10.39 8.17
CA GLU A 68 -32.70 -11.07 9.44
C GLU A 68 -31.62 -10.34 10.23
N TRP A 69 -30.56 -9.93 9.52
CA TRP A 69 -29.48 -9.15 10.12
C TRP A 69 -29.96 -7.76 10.57
N GLU A 70 -30.75 -7.04 9.75
CA GLU A 70 -31.28 -5.71 10.09
C GLU A 70 -32.23 -5.77 11.30
N ALA A 71 -33.03 -6.83 11.43
CA ALA A 71 -33.85 -7.04 12.61
C ALA A 71 -33.00 -7.20 13.88
N GLY A 72 -31.95 -8.03 13.81
CA GLY A 72 -31.00 -8.21 14.91
C GLY A 72 -30.24 -6.93 15.27
N PHE A 73 -29.77 -6.20 14.27
CA PHE A 73 -29.07 -4.93 14.45
C PHE A 73 -29.99 -3.86 15.06
N SER A 74 -31.23 -3.74 14.56
CA SER A 74 -32.23 -2.82 15.12
C SER A 74 -32.54 -3.13 16.58
N ALA A 75 -32.69 -4.42 16.93
CA ALA A 75 -32.89 -4.85 18.31
C ALA A 75 -31.69 -4.49 19.21
N MET A 76 -30.46 -4.65 18.73
CA MET A 76 -29.24 -4.24 19.43
C MET A 76 -29.21 -2.73 19.68
N VAL A 77 -29.52 -1.92 18.66
CA VAL A 77 -29.57 -0.44 18.78
C VAL A 77 -30.65 -0.02 19.76
N GLY A 78 -31.84 -0.63 19.70
CA GLY A 78 -32.93 -0.37 20.64
C GLY A 78 -32.58 -0.75 22.08
N TYR A 79 -31.83 -1.83 22.29
CA TYR A 79 -31.26 -2.15 23.60
C TYR A 79 -30.29 -1.07 24.07
N ALA A 80 -29.33 -0.68 23.24
CA ALA A 80 -28.35 0.36 23.56
C ALA A 80 -29.02 1.71 23.89
N ALA A 81 -30.06 2.10 23.15
CA ALA A 81 -30.80 3.34 23.38
C ALA A 81 -31.49 3.35 24.77
N ARG A 82 -32.11 2.23 25.18
CA ARG A 82 -32.72 2.10 26.52
C ARG A 82 -31.72 2.26 27.67
N HIS A 83 -30.44 1.97 27.41
CA HIS A 83 -29.35 2.12 28.37
C HIS A 83 -28.61 3.46 28.25
N GLY A 84 -29.08 4.40 27.42
CA GLY A 84 -28.44 5.69 27.21
C GLY A 84 -27.11 5.61 26.44
N TRP A 85 -26.85 4.50 25.75
CA TRP A 85 -25.65 4.31 24.93
C TRP A 85 -25.80 4.83 23.51
N VAL A 86 -26.98 5.33 23.15
CA VAL A 86 -27.21 6.00 21.87
C VAL A 86 -27.43 7.48 22.14
N ASP A 87 -26.74 8.34 21.39
CA ASP A 87 -26.88 9.79 21.53
C ASP A 87 -27.95 10.38 20.59
N GLU A 88 -28.11 11.70 20.62
CA GLU A 88 -29.06 12.45 19.79
C GLU A 88 -28.81 12.29 18.27
N ARG A 89 -27.59 11.90 17.87
CA ARG A 89 -27.19 11.66 16.49
C ARG A 89 -27.43 10.20 16.07
N GLY A 90 -27.91 9.37 16.99
CA GLY A 90 -28.06 7.93 16.78
C GLY A 90 -26.74 7.15 16.88
N GLU A 91 -25.66 7.76 17.36
CA GLU A 91 -24.36 7.09 17.46
C GLU A 91 -24.26 6.24 18.73
N ILE A 92 -23.72 5.03 18.57
CA ILE A 92 -23.71 3.99 19.59
C ILE A 92 -22.37 4.01 20.33
N ARG A 93 -22.42 4.13 21.65
CA ARG A 93 -21.25 4.07 22.54
C ARG A 93 -20.68 2.65 22.54
N ALA A 94 -19.38 2.53 22.30
CA ALA A 94 -18.64 1.28 22.35
C ALA A 94 -17.37 1.45 23.18
N HIS A 95 -17.03 0.41 23.95
CA HIS A 95 -15.81 0.39 24.76
C HIS A 95 -14.60 0.07 23.88
N VAL A 96 -13.48 0.77 24.13
CA VAL A 96 -12.20 0.58 23.45
C VAL A 96 -11.33 -0.37 24.27
N THR A 97 -10.86 -1.43 23.64
CA THR A 97 -9.91 -2.39 24.21
C THR A 97 -8.61 -2.35 23.42
N LEU A 98 -7.47 -2.37 24.12
CA LEU A 98 -6.16 -2.46 23.48
C LEU A 98 -5.85 -3.92 23.18
N ASN A 99 -5.38 -4.20 21.97
CA ASN A 99 -4.85 -5.49 21.62
C ASN A 99 -3.40 -5.60 22.11
N GLU A 100 -3.22 -6.05 23.35
CA GLU A 100 -1.89 -6.23 23.97
C GLU A 100 -1.03 -7.29 23.26
N LYS A 101 -1.61 -8.10 22.35
CA LYS A 101 -0.94 -9.21 21.67
C LYS A 101 -0.43 -8.90 20.27
N ASP A 102 -0.59 -7.66 19.78
CA ASP A 102 -0.03 -7.26 18.48
C ASP A 102 1.44 -6.83 18.63
N GLU A 103 2.28 -7.76 19.10
CA GLU A 103 3.72 -7.58 19.19
C GLU A 103 4.30 -7.56 17.77
N VAL A 104 4.75 -6.38 17.34
CA VAL A 104 5.50 -6.20 16.10
C VAL A 104 7.01 -6.22 16.39
N VAL A 105 7.79 -6.79 15.47
CA VAL A 105 9.26 -6.73 15.56
C VAL A 105 9.75 -5.28 15.50
N SER A 106 10.95 -5.02 16.02
CA SER A 106 11.55 -3.69 15.94
C SER A 106 11.82 -3.29 14.47
N VAL A 107 11.90 -1.98 14.20
CA VAL A 107 12.25 -1.47 12.86
C VAL A 107 13.62 -1.98 12.41
N ASP A 108 14.55 -2.18 13.35
CA ASP A 108 15.89 -2.66 13.04
C ASP A 108 15.89 -4.15 12.71
N ASP A 109 15.11 -4.97 13.42
CA ASP A 109 14.92 -6.39 13.09
C ASP A 109 14.25 -6.56 11.73
N PHE A 110 13.23 -5.74 11.44
CA PHE A 110 12.60 -5.71 10.12
C PHE A 110 13.63 -5.36 9.03
N LYS A 111 14.42 -4.30 9.20
CA LYS A 111 15.45 -3.90 8.23
C LYS A 111 16.52 -4.99 8.08
N ALA A 112 16.93 -5.65 9.16
CA ALA A 112 17.88 -6.74 9.11
C ALA A 112 17.34 -7.91 8.29
N ALA A 113 16.09 -8.32 8.52
CA ALA A 113 15.43 -9.35 7.73
C ALA A 113 15.32 -8.96 6.25
N MET A 114 14.90 -7.73 5.94
CA MET A 114 14.77 -7.26 4.55
C MET A 114 16.11 -7.14 3.83
N ARG A 115 17.20 -6.83 4.52
CA ARG A 115 18.57 -6.83 3.96
C ARG A 115 19.03 -8.22 3.52
N ALA A 116 18.54 -9.28 4.18
CA ALA A 116 18.84 -10.66 3.82
C ALA A 116 18.04 -11.16 2.60
N LEU A 117 17.03 -10.43 2.14
CA LEU A 117 16.23 -10.78 0.97
C LEU A 117 16.82 -10.14 -0.30
N PRO A 118 17.52 -10.90 -1.16
CA PRO A 118 17.99 -10.37 -2.43
C PRO A 118 16.82 -10.05 -3.35
N ALA A 119 16.90 -8.93 -4.07
CA ALA A 119 15.87 -8.51 -5.01
C ALA A 119 16.46 -7.85 -6.25
N GLY A 120 15.80 -8.02 -7.39
CA GLY A 120 16.12 -7.25 -8.58
C GLY A 120 15.88 -5.75 -8.37
N ILE A 121 16.56 -4.93 -9.15
CA ILE A 121 16.39 -3.47 -9.11
C ILE A 121 15.63 -3.03 -10.36
N SER A 122 14.64 -2.17 -10.20
CA SER A 122 13.91 -1.56 -11.31
C SER A 122 13.84 -0.05 -11.17
N ALA A 123 14.02 0.67 -12.27
CA ALA A 123 13.66 2.08 -12.38
C ALA A 123 12.20 2.16 -12.84
N VAL A 124 11.31 2.60 -11.94
CA VAL A 124 9.93 2.92 -12.28
C VAL A 124 9.87 4.36 -12.76
N THR A 125 9.36 4.58 -13.96
CA THR A 125 9.30 5.89 -14.62
C THR A 125 7.87 6.27 -14.99
N THR A 126 7.58 7.55 -15.04
CA THR A 126 6.26 8.11 -15.38
C THR A 126 6.40 9.56 -15.86
N GLY A 127 5.30 10.14 -16.36
CA GLY A 127 5.29 11.48 -16.92
C GLY A 127 6.04 11.57 -18.25
N SER A 128 6.26 12.79 -18.74
CA SER A 128 6.94 13.09 -20.00
C SER A 128 7.46 14.53 -19.98
N GLY A 129 8.49 14.84 -20.78
CA GLY A 129 9.06 16.19 -20.83
C GLY A 129 9.55 16.67 -19.47
N ASP A 130 9.18 17.90 -19.09
CA ASP A 130 9.62 18.51 -17.81
C ASP A 130 8.94 17.89 -16.58
N ASP A 131 7.81 17.22 -16.75
CA ASP A 131 7.06 16.54 -15.67
C ASP A 131 7.51 15.08 -15.46
N VAL A 132 8.57 14.66 -16.14
CA VAL A 132 9.11 13.31 -16.03
C VAL A 132 9.53 13.01 -14.59
N ALA A 133 9.20 11.81 -14.12
CA ALA A 133 9.52 11.38 -12.77
C ALA A 133 9.93 9.92 -12.75
N GLY A 134 10.77 9.57 -11.78
CA GLY A 134 11.17 8.18 -11.60
C GLY A 134 11.54 7.84 -10.17
N ILE A 135 11.64 6.55 -9.87
CA ILE A 135 12.07 6.01 -8.57
C ILE A 135 12.74 4.64 -8.76
N ILE A 136 13.78 4.37 -7.98
CA ILE A 136 14.34 3.01 -7.88
C ILE A 136 13.52 2.21 -6.88
N VAL A 137 13.09 1.02 -7.29
CA VAL A 137 12.41 0.07 -6.42
C VAL A 137 13.08 -1.30 -6.50
N SER A 138 13.15 -1.98 -5.35
CA SER A 138 13.48 -3.40 -5.24
C SER A 138 12.26 -4.25 -4.90
N SER A 139 11.07 -3.63 -4.88
CA SER A 139 9.81 -4.25 -4.45
C SER A 139 8.91 -4.67 -5.61
N LEU A 140 9.38 -4.55 -6.86
CA LEU A 140 8.62 -4.96 -8.04
C LEU A 140 8.38 -6.47 -8.01
N THR A 141 7.11 -6.87 -8.15
CA THR A 141 6.71 -8.28 -8.15
C THR A 141 5.61 -8.55 -9.19
N SER A 142 5.55 -9.80 -9.66
CA SER A 142 4.40 -10.32 -10.40
C SER A 142 3.18 -10.39 -9.47
N VAL A 143 2.00 -10.02 -10.00
CA VAL A 143 0.72 -10.05 -9.28
C VAL A 143 -0.25 -11.06 -9.91
N SER A 144 -0.41 -11.05 -11.23
CA SER A 144 -1.27 -11.98 -11.95
C SER A 144 -0.77 -12.22 -13.37
N ALA A 145 -1.05 -13.41 -13.91
CA ALA A 145 -0.85 -13.74 -15.32
C ALA A 145 -2.09 -13.46 -16.18
N ASP A 146 -3.30 -13.58 -15.61
CA ASP A 146 -4.56 -13.32 -16.31
C ASP A 146 -5.55 -12.51 -15.42
N PRO A 147 -5.77 -11.22 -15.71
CA PRO A 147 -5.02 -10.40 -16.66
C PRO A 147 -3.57 -10.18 -16.18
N PRO A 148 -2.62 -9.91 -17.09
CA PRO A 148 -1.21 -9.72 -16.73
C PRO A 148 -1.01 -8.44 -15.91
N MET A 149 -0.45 -8.59 -14.70
CA MET A 149 -0.28 -7.50 -13.74
C MET A 149 1.04 -7.61 -12.95
N VAL A 150 1.62 -6.45 -12.67
CA VAL A 150 2.77 -6.28 -11.76
C VAL A 150 2.44 -5.23 -10.70
N GLY A 151 3.13 -5.29 -9.56
CA GLY A 151 2.96 -4.33 -8.48
C GLY A 151 4.29 -3.95 -7.83
N PHE A 152 4.32 -2.77 -7.21
CA PHE A 152 5.44 -2.30 -6.41
C PHE A 152 4.95 -1.37 -5.30
N PHE A 153 5.79 -1.16 -4.29
CA PHE A 153 5.47 -0.28 -3.16
C PHE A 153 6.21 1.05 -3.28
N VAL A 154 5.51 2.15 -3.05
CA VAL A 154 6.06 3.51 -3.00
C VAL A 154 5.76 4.14 -1.65
N GLN A 155 6.77 4.71 -0.99
CA GLN A 155 6.55 5.43 0.27
C GLN A 155 5.64 6.64 0.04
N GLN A 156 4.72 6.91 0.96
CA GLN A 156 3.73 7.99 0.80
C GLN A 156 4.37 9.39 0.67
N THR A 157 5.57 9.56 1.22
CA THR A 157 6.34 10.81 1.16
C THR A 157 7.29 10.86 -0.05
N ALA A 158 7.33 9.83 -0.90
CA ALA A 158 8.22 9.82 -2.06
C ALA A 158 7.80 10.87 -3.08
N SER A 159 8.77 11.63 -3.59
CA SER A 159 8.53 12.67 -4.62
C SER A 159 7.96 12.11 -5.93
N ALA A 160 8.14 10.81 -6.21
CA ALA A 160 7.58 10.13 -7.38
C ALA A 160 6.10 9.77 -7.24
N ARG A 161 5.56 9.71 -6.01
CA ARG A 161 4.18 9.29 -5.76
C ARG A 161 3.16 10.19 -6.45
N GLY A 162 3.27 11.50 -6.27
CA GLY A 162 2.37 12.47 -6.89
C GLY A 162 2.31 12.33 -8.42
N PRO A 163 3.46 12.38 -9.12
CA PRO A 163 3.53 12.12 -10.56
C PRO A 163 2.91 10.78 -10.99
N LEU A 164 3.20 9.67 -10.29
CA LEU A 164 2.64 8.35 -10.60
C LEU A 164 1.11 8.35 -10.57
N LEU A 165 0.53 8.90 -9.49
CA LEU A 165 -0.92 8.96 -9.33
C LEU A 165 -1.60 9.90 -10.34
N ARG A 166 -0.95 11.02 -10.70
CA ARG A 166 -1.48 11.95 -11.70
C ARG A 166 -1.44 11.38 -13.11
N ALA A 167 -0.34 10.72 -13.49
CA ALA A 167 -0.18 10.14 -14.82
C ALA A 167 -1.05 8.88 -15.01
N GLY A 168 -1.30 8.13 -13.94
CA GLY A 168 -2.07 6.88 -13.98
C GLY A 168 -1.38 5.76 -14.77
N ARG A 169 -0.11 5.92 -15.11
CA ARG A 169 0.68 5.00 -15.94
C ARG A 169 2.15 5.02 -15.51
N PHE A 170 2.85 3.92 -15.75
CA PHE A 170 4.28 3.83 -15.48
C PHE A 170 4.97 2.83 -16.40
N VAL A 171 6.30 2.89 -16.45
CA VAL A 171 7.15 1.84 -17.01
C VAL A 171 8.03 1.30 -15.90
N ALA A 172 8.03 -0.01 -15.69
CA ALA A 172 9.03 -0.67 -14.86
C ALA A 172 10.19 -1.14 -15.74
N ASN A 173 11.35 -0.50 -15.60
CA ASN A 173 12.57 -0.83 -16.33
C ASN A 173 13.47 -1.68 -15.43
N VAL A 174 13.52 -2.99 -15.66
CA VAL A 174 14.36 -3.93 -14.92
C VAL A 174 15.82 -3.71 -15.29
N LEU A 175 16.66 -3.47 -14.28
CA LEU A 175 18.03 -3.00 -14.49
C LEU A 175 19.05 -4.14 -14.51
N GLY A 176 20.10 -3.95 -15.31
CA GLY A 176 21.26 -4.81 -15.42
C GLY A 176 22.49 -4.25 -14.73
N GLU A 177 23.57 -5.02 -14.74
CA GLU A 177 24.86 -4.68 -14.13
C GLU A 177 25.48 -3.38 -14.68
N GLU A 178 25.12 -3.02 -15.92
CA GLU A 178 25.56 -1.82 -16.63
C GLU A 178 24.90 -0.53 -16.13
N HIS A 179 23.72 -0.61 -15.48
CA HIS A 179 22.91 0.56 -15.11
C HIS A 179 23.27 1.19 -13.76
N GLY A 180 24.50 0.99 -13.26
CA GLY A 180 24.93 1.59 -11.99
C GLY A 180 24.82 3.11 -11.96
N ALA A 181 25.07 3.78 -13.10
CA ALA A 181 24.92 5.23 -13.23
C ALA A 181 23.44 5.67 -13.13
N VAL A 182 22.53 4.95 -13.81
CA VAL A 182 21.07 5.20 -13.72
C VAL A 182 20.59 5.09 -12.27
N VAL A 183 21.02 4.04 -11.55
CA VAL A 183 20.69 3.87 -10.13
C VAL A 183 21.21 5.06 -9.31
N SER A 184 22.46 5.49 -9.54
CA SER A 184 23.06 6.63 -8.84
C SER A 184 22.25 7.92 -9.08
N ASP A 185 21.87 8.22 -10.32
CA ASP A 185 21.15 9.45 -10.66
C ASP A 185 19.75 9.46 -10.06
N PHE A 186 19.00 8.35 -10.14
CA PHE A 186 17.66 8.28 -9.55
C PHE A 186 17.67 8.41 -8.01
N LEU A 187 18.75 7.98 -7.35
CA LEU A 187 18.90 8.09 -5.90
C LEU A 187 19.37 9.47 -5.43
N LYS A 188 20.19 10.18 -6.22
CA LYS A 188 20.87 11.41 -5.80
C LYS A 188 20.30 12.69 -6.42
N ALA A 189 19.80 12.62 -7.65
CA ALA A 189 19.31 13.79 -8.35
C ALA A 189 17.89 14.19 -7.87
N PRO A 190 17.55 15.49 -7.93
CA PRO A 190 16.18 15.94 -7.69
C PRO A 190 15.22 15.26 -8.68
N GLN A 191 13.95 15.14 -8.29
CA GLN A 191 12.93 14.62 -9.20
C GLN A 191 12.84 15.50 -10.46
N GLY A 192 12.66 14.88 -11.63
CA GLY A 192 12.64 15.59 -12.90
C GLY A 192 13.64 15.03 -13.92
N PRO A 193 13.88 15.77 -15.03
CA PRO A 193 14.78 15.37 -16.11
C PRO A 193 16.20 15.01 -15.66
N ALA A 194 16.71 15.63 -14.58
CA ALA A 194 18.04 15.36 -14.06
C ALA A 194 18.30 13.89 -13.69
N ARG A 195 17.25 13.12 -13.34
CA ARG A 195 17.37 11.67 -13.07
C ARG A 195 17.63 10.83 -14.32
N PHE A 196 17.28 11.36 -15.47
CA PHE A 196 17.34 10.67 -16.77
C PHE A 196 18.61 11.05 -17.55
N ALA A 197 19.59 11.68 -16.89
CA ALA A 197 20.84 12.10 -17.51
C ALA A 197 21.73 10.91 -17.91
N ALA A 198 21.81 9.87 -17.08
CA ALA A 198 22.42 8.60 -17.44
C ALA A 198 21.42 7.64 -18.12
N GLY A 199 21.93 6.83 -19.06
CA GLY A 199 21.14 5.86 -19.82
C GLY A 199 20.61 6.41 -21.15
N GLN A 200 20.16 5.52 -22.03
CA GLN A 200 19.48 5.89 -23.28
C GLN A 200 17.98 5.74 -23.10
N TRP A 201 17.29 6.87 -23.01
CA TRP A 201 15.85 6.93 -22.78
C TRP A 201 15.14 7.32 -24.07
N HIS A 202 14.06 6.61 -24.38
CA HIS A 202 13.17 6.96 -25.48
C HIS A 202 11.72 7.01 -24.98
N GLU A 203 10.86 7.65 -25.76
CA GLU A 203 9.43 7.71 -25.47
C GLU A 203 8.74 6.41 -25.90
N GLY A 204 8.14 5.73 -24.92
CA GLY A 204 7.27 4.58 -25.12
C GLY A 204 5.82 5.00 -25.39
N GLY A 205 4.89 4.10 -25.08
CA GLY A 205 3.46 4.39 -25.14
C GLY A 205 3.11 5.60 -24.27
N HIS A 206 2.34 6.53 -24.83
CA HIS A 206 1.91 7.75 -24.14
C HIS A 206 3.06 8.68 -23.67
N GLY A 207 4.23 8.61 -24.32
CA GLY A 207 5.37 9.49 -24.00
C GLY A 207 6.15 9.08 -22.75
N LEU A 208 5.87 7.90 -22.18
CA LEU A 208 6.52 7.45 -20.95
C LEU A 208 8.01 7.11 -21.21
N PRO A 209 8.94 7.39 -20.29
CA PRO A 209 10.35 7.10 -20.50
C PRO A 209 10.63 5.61 -20.38
N VAL A 210 11.19 5.04 -21.45
CA VAL A 210 11.62 3.65 -21.50
C VAL A 210 13.14 3.63 -21.64
N LEU A 211 13.81 2.84 -20.79
CA LEU A 211 15.25 2.63 -20.90
C LEU A 211 15.49 1.60 -22.02
N GLU A 212 16.19 2.03 -23.07
CA GLU A 212 16.42 1.24 -24.29
C GLU A 212 17.10 -0.09 -23.99
N ASP A 213 18.08 -0.06 -23.09
CA ASP A 213 18.84 -1.21 -22.64
C ASP A 213 18.35 -1.76 -21.29
N ALA A 214 17.09 -1.63 -20.90
CA ALA A 214 16.57 -2.41 -19.76
C ALA A 214 16.54 -3.93 -20.05
N LEU A 215 16.78 -4.79 -19.04
CA LEU A 215 16.59 -6.24 -19.18
C LEU A 215 15.15 -6.58 -19.55
N ALA A 216 14.22 -5.83 -18.95
CA ALA A 216 12.85 -5.78 -19.40
C ALA A 216 12.29 -4.37 -19.18
N SER A 217 11.50 -3.88 -20.12
CA SER A 217 10.64 -2.71 -19.92
C SER A 217 9.20 -3.17 -19.91
N ILE A 218 8.44 -2.74 -18.91
CA ILE A 218 7.06 -3.19 -18.66
C ILE A 218 6.16 -1.95 -18.57
N GLU A 219 5.49 -1.60 -19.65
CA GLU A 219 4.60 -0.44 -19.74
C GLU A 219 3.22 -0.82 -19.18
N CYS A 220 2.73 -0.06 -18.20
CA CYS A 220 1.54 -0.39 -17.42
C CYS A 220 0.56 0.78 -17.28
N ASP A 221 -0.74 0.46 -17.26
CA ASP A 221 -1.77 1.35 -16.73
C ASP A 221 -2.02 1.00 -15.25
N ILE A 222 -2.04 2.01 -14.37
CA ILE A 222 -2.36 1.81 -12.96
C ILE A 222 -3.84 1.44 -12.83
N VAL A 223 -4.12 0.30 -12.19
CA VAL A 223 -5.47 -0.22 -11.98
C VAL A 223 -5.86 -0.31 -10.50
N CYS A 224 -4.90 -0.26 -9.60
CA CYS A 224 -5.13 -0.23 -8.16
C CYS A 224 -4.04 0.55 -7.45
N THR A 225 -4.45 1.36 -6.47
CA THR A 225 -3.57 2.00 -5.50
C THR A 225 -4.15 1.76 -4.11
N GLU A 226 -3.42 1.08 -3.24
CA GLU A 226 -3.87 0.75 -1.89
C GLU A 226 -2.86 1.20 -0.84
N ALA A 227 -3.31 1.97 0.15
CA ALA A 227 -2.45 2.42 1.24
C ALA A 227 -2.24 1.29 2.26
N LEU A 228 -0.98 0.91 2.47
CA LEU A 228 -0.55 -0.15 3.38
C LEU A 228 0.53 0.41 4.32
N GLY A 229 0.11 0.84 5.51
CA GLY A 229 0.98 1.52 6.47
C GLY A 229 1.55 2.83 5.91
N THR A 230 2.88 2.91 5.75
CA THR A 230 3.58 4.10 5.24
C THR A 230 3.80 4.10 3.73
N HIS A 231 3.35 3.05 3.03
CA HIS A 231 3.54 2.87 1.59
C HIS A 231 2.20 2.72 0.89
N ASP A 232 2.16 3.06 -0.39
CA ASP A 232 1.09 2.65 -1.28
C ASP A 232 1.57 1.48 -2.14
N LEU A 233 0.75 0.43 -2.22
CA LEU A 233 0.86 -0.59 -3.27
C LEU A 233 0.27 0.00 -4.55
N ILE A 234 1.09 0.08 -5.60
CA ILE A 234 0.64 0.43 -6.95
C ILE A 234 0.64 -0.85 -7.78
N VAL A 235 -0.52 -1.17 -8.38
CA VAL A 235 -0.67 -2.31 -9.30
C VAL A 235 -0.95 -1.79 -10.70
N GLY A 236 -0.16 -2.26 -11.66
CA GLY A 236 -0.28 -1.95 -13.07
C GLY A 236 -0.75 -3.15 -13.89
N LYS A 237 -1.72 -2.93 -14.78
CA LYS A 237 -2.06 -3.86 -15.85
C LYS A 237 -1.08 -3.68 -17.00
N ILE A 238 -0.39 -4.75 -17.36
CA ILE A 238 0.65 -4.72 -18.39
C ILE A 238 0.02 -4.50 -19.76
N ARG A 239 0.56 -3.53 -20.52
CA ARG A 239 0.13 -3.19 -21.88
C ARG A 239 1.14 -3.59 -22.94
N LYS A 240 2.43 -3.47 -22.61
CA LYS A 240 3.53 -3.80 -23.51
C LYS A 240 4.75 -4.20 -22.71
N THR A 241 5.50 -5.16 -23.23
CA THR A 241 6.78 -5.61 -22.66
C THR A 241 7.82 -5.73 -23.76
N THR A 242 9.05 -5.33 -23.45
CA THR A 242 10.24 -5.70 -24.21
C THR A 242 11.19 -6.41 -23.28
N CYS A 243 11.92 -7.42 -23.76
CA CYS A 243 12.92 -8.15 -22.96
C CYS A 243 14.23 -8.29 -23.73
N ARG A 244 15.35 -8.28 -23.01
CA ARG A 244 16.69 -8.55 -23.51
C ARG A 244 17.40 -9.54 -22.59
N GLN A 245 18.30 -10.34 -23.15
CA GLN A 245 19.25 -11.12 -22.36
C GLN A 245 20.42 -10.24 -21.91
N ALA A 246 20.58 -10.07 -20.60
CA ALA A 246 21.72 -9.42 -19.95
C ALA A 246 21.79 -9.89 -18.48
N ASN A 247 22.88 -9.57 -17.79
CA ASN A 247 23.04 -9.92 -16.38
C ASN A 247 22.29 -8.91 -15.50
N PRO A 248 21.48 -9.35 -14.53
CA PRO A 248 20.75 -8.46 -13.65
C PRO A 248 21.66 -7.83 -12.60
N ILE A 249 21.32 -6.61 -12.17
CA ILE A 249 21.84 -6.04 -10.92
C ILE A 249 20.89 -6.39 -9.77
N ILE A 250 21.46 -6.79 -8.63
CA ILE A 250 20.71 -7.22 -7.45
C ILE A 250 20.97 -6.27 -6.30
N ASN A 251 19.93 -5.92 -5.55
CA ASN A 251 20.06 -5.34 -4.23
C ASN A 251 20.12 -6.46 -3.20
N PHE A 252 21.22 -6.52 -2.45
CA PHE A 252 21.40 -7.45 -1.33
C PHE A 252 22.20 -6.76 -0.23
N ASN A 253 21.79 -6.92 1.02
CA ASN A 253 22.43 -6.28 2.17
C ASN A 253 22.65 -4.76 2.03
N ALA A 254 21.67 -4.06 1.44
CA ALA A 254 21.71 -2.61 1.18
C ALA A 254 22.85 -2.16 0.25
N ALA A 255 23.37 -3.06 -0.58
CA ALA A 255 24.34 -2.77 -1.62
C ALA A 255 23.93 -3.40 -2.95
N THR A 256 24.52 -2.91 -4.04
CA THR A 256 24.34 -3.51 -5.36
C THR A 256 25.34 -4.64 -5.59
N HIS A 257 24.87 -5.75 -6.14
CA HIS A 257 25.61 -6.97 -6.38
C HIS A 257 25.35 -7.50 -7.78
N ARG A 258 26.29 -8.33 -8.25
CA ARG A 258 26.23 -9.07 -9.52
C ARG A 258 25.89 -10.53 -9.26
N ILE A 259 25.15 -11.16 -10.16
CA ILE A 259 24.89 -12.61 -10.07
C ILE A 259 26.02 -13.33 -10.81
N ALA A 260 26.77 -14.15 -10.09
CA ALA A 260 27.72 -15.06 -10.73
C ALA A 260 26.95 -16.10 -11.58
N PRO A 261 27.45 -16.48 -12.77
CA PRO A 261 26.82 -17.51 -13.59
C PRO A 261 26.56 -18.77 -12.75
N ALA A 262 25.36 -19.33 -12.86
CA ALA A 262 25.03 -20.58 -12.21
C ALA A 262 26.00 -21.67 -12.71
N ARG A 263 26.76 -22.28 -11.80
CA ARG A 263 27.45 -23.53 -12.10
C ARG A 263 26.38 -24.60 -12.05
N LEU A 264 25.94 -25.08 -13.20
CA LEU A 264 25.17 -26.32 -13.27
C LEU A 264 26.08 -27.44 -12.74
N GLN A 265 25.71 -28.03 -11.60
CA GLN A 265 26.23 -29.31 -11.14
C GLN A 265 25.30 -30.42 -11.62
#